data_AF-A0A099DB16-F1
#
_entry.id   AF-A0A099DB16-F1
#
_cell.length_a   1.000
_cell.length_b   1.000
_cell.length_c   1.000
_cell.angle_alpha   90.00
_cell.angle_beta   90.00
_cell.angle_gamma   90.00
#
_symmetry.space_group_name_H-M   'P 1'
#
loop_
_entity.id
_entity.type
_entity.pdbx_description
1 polymer ?
#
loop_
_entity_poly.entity_id
_entity_poly.type
_entity_poly.pdbx_seq_one_letter_code
_entity_poly.pdbx_strand_id
1 'polypeptide(L)' 'MWNYSNAPRCTVCAHRAIITKQQAQTLVNSSEGRLVAYQCPIELSSWHVWAPEFERADQGGSE' A
#
# COMPACT_ATOMS: atom_id res chain seq x y z
N MET A 1 4.29 8.16 17.41
CA MET A 1 4.60 8.21 15.96
C MET A 1 4.27 6.85 15.37
N TRP A 2 3.38 6.79 14.39
CA TRP A 2 3.06 5.54 13.68
C TRP A 2 4.15 5.27 12.63
N ASN A 3 4.65 4.05 12.57
CA ASN A 3 5.72 3.67 11.64
C ASN A 3 5.21 2.64 10.63
N TYR A 4 5.19 3.01 9.36
CA TYR A 4 4.72 2.15 8.28
C TYR A 4 5.49 0.82 8.19
N SER A 5 6.81 0.85 8.45
CA SER A 5 7.64 -0.37 8.39
C SER A 5 7.32 -1.40 9.48
N ASN A 6 6.74 -0.98 10.61
CA ASN A 6 6.29 -1.87 11.68
C ASN A 6 4.81 -2.24 11.56
N ALA A 7 4.11 -1.77 10.52
CA ALA A 7 2.72 -2.13 10.31
C ALA A 7 2.60 -3.64 10.01
N PRO A 8 1.59 -4.33 10.57
CA PRO A 8 1.36 -5.74 10.28
C PRO A 8 1.22 -5.96 8.78
N ARG A 9 1.72 -7.10 8.26
CA ARG A 9 1.67 -7.41 6.82
C ARG A 9 0.60 -8.45 6.55
N CYS A 10 -0.26 -8.18 5.57
CA CYS A 10 -1.26 -9.14 5.12
C CYS A 10 -0.58 -10.23 4.29
N THR A 11 -0.60 -11.46 4.78
CA THR A 11 -0.01 -12.62 4.08
C THR A 11 -0.73 -12.94 2.78
N VAL A 12 -2.01 -12.58 2.67
CA VAL A 12 -2.85 -12.85 1.49
C VAL A 12 -2.65 -11.79 0.40
N CYS A 13 -2.50 -10.52 0.78
CA CYS A 13 -2.33 -9.41 -0.16
C CYS A 13 -0.84 -9.15 -0.48
N ALA A 14 -0.06 -10.20 -0.78
CA ALA A 14 1.35 -10.09 -1.14
C ALA A 14 2.22 -9.35 -0.08
N HIS A 15 2.00 -9.64 1.20
CA HIS A 15 2.77 -9.04 2.33
C HIS A 15 2.66 -7.50 2.41
N ARG A 16 1.54 -6.94 1.93
CA ARG A 16 1.28 -5.50 1.99
C ARG A 16 0.92 -5.05 3.39
N ALA A 17 1.32 -3.82 3.74
CA ALA A 17 1.07 -3.26 5.06
C ALA A 17 -0.43 -3.08 5.30
N ILE A 18 -0.90 -3.60 6.43
CA ILE A 18 -2.24 -3.42 6.97
C ILE A 18 -2.24 -2.11 7.74
N ILE A 19 -3.00 -1.15 7.24
CA ILE A 19 -3.08 0.21 7.79
C ILE A 19 -4.55 0.63 7.88
N THR A 20 -4.85 1.68 8.62
CA THR A 20 -6.21 2.22 8.70
C THR A 20 -6.55 3.06 7.46
N LYS A 21 -7.83 3.28 7.20
CA LYS A 21 -8.30 4.16 6.11
C LYS A 21 -7.65 5.55 6.17
N GLN A 22 -7.57 6.14 7.36
CA GLN A 22 -6.97 7.46 7.55
C GLN A 22 -5.49 7.47 7.19
N GLN A 23 -4.74 6.45 7.62
CA GLN A 23 -3.33 6.28 7.28
C GLN A 23 -3.10 6.10 5.78
N ALA A 24 -3.93 5.27 5.13
CA ALA A 24 -3.87 5.06 3.69
C ALA A 24 -4.10 6.38 2.94
N GLN A 25 -5.09 7.16 3.37
CA GLN A 25 -5.40 8.44 2.75
C GLN A 25 -4.29 9.48 2.97
N THR A 26 -3.66 9.52 4.15
CA THR A 26 -2.47 10.34 4.39
C THR A 26 -1.32 9.97 3.46
N LEU A 27 -1.05 8.68 3.26
CA LEU A 27 0.02 8.23 2.36
C LEU A 27 -0.26 8.59 0.89
N VAL A 28 -1.51 8.39 0.43
CA VAL A 28 -1.93 8.78 -0.92
C VAL A 28 -1.77 10.28 -1.14
N ASN A 29 -2.21 11.10 -0.18
CA ASN A 29 -2.08 12.56 -0.25
C ASN A 29 -0.61 13.00 -0.20
N SER A 30 0.21 12.44 0.69
CA SER A 30 1.65 12.74 0.78
C SER A 30 2.43 12.28 -0.43
N SER A 31 1.93 11.32 -1.19
CA SER A 31 2.59 10.80 -2.40
C SER A 31 2.10 11.49 -3.67
N GLU A 32 1.30 12.54 -3.56
CA GLU A 32 0.81 13.34 -4.70
C GLU A 32 0.06 12.47 -5.74
N GLY A 33 -0.65 11.44 -5.29
CA GLY A 33 -1.40 10.52 -6.17
C GLY A 33 -0.60 9.35 -6.75
N ARG A 34 0.70 9.23 -6.43
CA ARG A 34 1.53 8.07 -6.84
C ARG A 34 1.16 6.77 -6.13
N LEU A 35 0.51 6.87 -4.97
CA LEU A 35 -0.04 5.74 -4.24
C LEU A 35 -1.56 5.67 -4.41
N VAL A 36 -2.07 4.45 -4.45
CA VAL A 36 -3.50 4.14 -4.48
C VAL A 36 -3.85 3.36 -3.22
N ALA A 37 -4.86 3.84 -2.48
CA ALA A 37 -5.39 3.15 -1.32
C ALA A 37 -6.54 2.23 -1.74
N TYR A 38 -6.56 1.01 -1.22
CA TYR A 38 -7.64 0.05 -1.44
C TYR A 38 -7.92 -0.76 -0.17
N GLN A 39 -9.15 -1.22 -0.02
CA GLN A 39 -9.59 -2.00 1.12
C GLN A 39 -9.12 -3.47 0.98
N CYS A 40 -8.69 -4.07 2.07
CA CYS A 40 -8.32 -5.48 2.08
C CYS A 40 -9.57 -6.35 1.83
N PRO A 41 -9.50 -7.31 0.89
CA PRO A 41 -10.63 -8.21 0.61
C PRO A 41 -10.87 -9.23 1.73
N ILE A 42 -9.88 -9.49 2.59
CA ILE A 42 -9.98 -10.46 3.70
C ILE A 42 -10.43 -9.78 4.99
N GLU A 43 -9.84 -8.62 5.30
CA GLU A 43 -10.20 -7.81 6.46
C GLU A 43 -10.80 -6.48 6.01
N LEU A 44 -12.12 -6.35 6.06
CA LEU A 44 -12.79 -5.11 5.65
C LEU A 44 -12.41 -3.89 6.51
N SER A 45 -11.89 -4.08 7.71
CA SER A 45 -11.39 -2.98 8.56
C SER A 45 -9.97 -2.52 8.17
N SER A 46 -9.29 -3.26 7.31
CA SER A 46 -7.89 -3.07 6.93
C SER A 46 -7.78 -2.45 5.54
N TRP A 47 -6.84 -1.52 5.40
CA TRP A 47 -6.52 -0.86 4.14
C TRP A 47 -5.08 -1.13 3.74
N HIS A 48 -4.83 -1.05 2.45
CA HIS A 48 -3.52 -1.21 1.83
C HIS A 48 -3.25 -0.04 0.90
N VAL A 49 -1.96 0.23 0.69
CA VAL A 49 -1.52 1.17 -0.35
C VAL A 49 -0.68 0.44 -1.39
N TRP A 50 -0.77 0.91 -2.62
CA TRP A 50 -0.06 0.37 -3.77
C TRP A 50 0.49 1.50 -4.62
N ALA A 51 1.74 1.39 -5.07
CA ALA A 51 2.32 2.25 -6.08
C ALA A 51 2.26 1.56 -7.46
N PRO A 52 1.25 1.83 -8.32
CA PRO A 52 1.18 1.24 -9.65
C PRO A 52 2.37 1.63 -10.53
N GLU A 53 2.96 2.81 -10.31
CA GLU A 53 4.13 3.26 -11.08
C GLU A 53 5.39 2.44 -10.78
N PHE A 54 5.55 1.97 -9.54
CA PHE A 54 6.72 1.15 -9.16
C PHE A 54 6.63 -0.28 -9.70
N GLU A 55 5.43 -0.87 -9.78
CA GLU A 55 5.28 -2.22 -10.36
C GLU A 55 5.39 -2.23 -11.89
N ARG A 56 5.13 -1.11 -12.57
CA ARG A 56 5.38 -1.00 -14.02
C ARG A 56 6.86 -0.89 -14.37
N ALA A 57 7.69 -0.35 -13.47
CA ALA A 57 9.13 -0.27 -13.69
C ALA A 57 9.82 -1.64 -13.60
N ASP A 58 9.28 -2.58 -12.82
CA ASP A 58 9.83 -3.93 -12.67
C ASP A 58 9.67 -4.80 -13.93
N GLN A 59 8.70 -4.49 -14.81
CA GLN A 59 8.53 -5.18 -16.10
C GLN A 59 9.25 -4.51 -17.28
N GLY A 60 10.04 -3.47 -17.02
CA GLY A 60 10.82 -2.74 -18.02
C GLY A 60 12.34 -2.99 -17.96
N GLY A 61 12.80 -3.91 -17.11
CA GLY A 61 14.19 -4.37 -17.07
C GLY A 61 14.54 -5.26 -18.26
N SER A 62 14.63 -4.67 -19.45
CA SER A 62 15.39 -5.26 -20.54
C SER A 62 16.88 -5.06 -20.25
N GLU A 63 17.55 -6.14 -19.84
CA GLU A 63 19.00 -6.32 -19.94
C GLU A 63 19.32 -7.26 -21.09
#